data_AF-A0A2N2MGV3-F1
#
_entry.id   AF-A0A2N2MGV3-F1
#
_cell.length_a   1.000
_cell.length_b   1.000
_cell.length_c   1.000
_cell.angle_alpha   90.00
_cell.angle_beta   90.00
_cell.angle_gamma   90.00
#
_symmetry.space_group_name_H-M   'P 1'
#
loop_
_entity.id
_entity.type
_entity.pdbx_description
1 polymer ?
#
loop_
_entity_poly.entity_id
_entity_poly.type
_entity_poly.pdbx_seq_one_letter_code
_entity_poly.pdbx_strand_id
1 'polypeptide(L)'
;MKLNTRGTTRLFASSFFALACLLFLTGTSPMLGDMAIAENIAGCQIFPLNNVWNTPIDNLPVHSLSAQWVDTIGRNTGFHMDFGSGTWDGGPIGIPYNVVDNSIPKVSVDFYYPDESDPGPYPIPSNPLIEHGSDHHILIIDSSTCTLYEIYDASYSGGDWFGGSGAIWSLGSNALRPTGWTSADAAGLPILPGLVRYNEIVSGEINHAIRFTASQTNGYIWPARHLTSNNPSATHIPPMGARFRLKSSFNISGYPAEMQVILRAMKKYGIILADNGSNWYVSGAPDENWDNDMLHLLDDLTGNDFEAVDESWLMVDPNSGQAHTSLPFTFTDALPSHWAFDWIERLYDSGITGGCATGPLRYCPDNSVTRAQMAIFIERGMNGSAFSPPPANGTVFGDVPATHWAAAWIEQLANDGITSGCGTGSYCPDQPVTRAQMAIFLLKAKYGSGYLPPVVGASSGFADVPTSYWAAAWIKQLAAEGITSGCSAGNYCPDQAVSRAQMAVFLVRTFNLP
;
A
#
# COMPACT_ATOMS: atom_id res chain seq x y z
N MET A 1 -27.43 -80.45 -16.21
CA MET A 1 -26.65 -81.69 -16.10
C MET A 1 -25.33 -81.47 -16.84
N LYS A 2 -24.20 -81.51 -16.12
CA LYS A 2 -22.80 -81.90 -16.51
C LYS A 2 -22.40 -81.80 -18.00
N LEU A 3 -21.25 -81.28 -18.45
CA LEU A 3 -19.82 -81.36 -18.04
C LEU A 3 -19.08 -80.20 -18.75
N ASN A 4 -18.11 -79.44 -18.22
CA ASN A 4 -16.75 -79.71 -17.73
C ASN A 4 -15.80 -80.44 -18.72
N THR A 5 -14.84 -79.74 -19.35
CA THR A 5 -13.38 -79.84 -19.07
C THR A 5 -12.49 -79.07 -20.07
N ARG A 6 -11.56 -78.27 -19.52
CA ARG A 6 -10.15 -77.95 -19.87
C ARG A 6 -9.64 -77.99 -21.32
N GLY A 7 -8.86 -76.95 -21.66
CA GLY A 7 -7.76 -77.01 -22.63
C GLY A 7 -7.21 -75.64 -23.03
N THR A 8 -6.17 -75.15 -22.35
CA THR A 8 -5.26 -74.08 -22.78
C THR A 8 -4.66 -74.40 -24.16
N THR A 9 -4.36 -73.45 -25.06
CA THR A 9 -3.16 -72.60 -25.04
C THR A 9 -3.15 -71.63 -26.25
N ARG A 10 -2.55 -70.45 -26.04
CA ARG A 10 -1.78 -69.56 -26.96
C ARG A 10 -2.40 -68.22 -27.36
N LEU A 11 -1.67 -67.20 -26.89
CA LEU A 11 -1.62 -65.79 -27.26
C LEU A 11 -1.82 -65.53 -28.76
N PHE A 12 -2.48 -64.42 -29.09
CA PHE A 12 -1.85 -63.22 -29.66
C PHE A 12 -2.80 -62.03 -29.54
N ALA A 13 -2.24 -60.87 -29.20
CA ALA A 13 -2.95 -59.62 -28.97
C ALA A 13 -3.58 -59.07 -30.26
N SER A 14 -4.82 -58.59 -30.15
CA SER A 14 -5.51 -57.85 -31.20
C SER A 14 -6.06 -56.54 -30.63
N SER A 15 -5.50 -55.43 -31.12
CA SER A 15 -6.00 -54.07 -30.92
C SER A 15 -7.44 -53.94 -31.42
N PHE A 16 -8.34 -53.44 -30.57
CA PHE A 16 -9.69 -53.05 -30.96
C PHE A 16 -9.93 -51.57 -30.66
N PHE A 17 -10.32 -50.86 -31.72
CA PHE A 17 -10.94 -49.56 -31.73
C PHE A 17 -12.21 -49.55 -30.86
N ALA A 18 -12.36 -48.57 -29.97
CA ALA A 18 -13.66 -48.20 -29.41
C ALA A 18 -13.69 -46.70 -29.07
N LEU A 19 -14.39 -45.97 -29.95
CA LEU A 19 -15.31 -44.86 -29.69
C LEU A 19 -15.09 -44.04 -28.39
N ALA A 20 -14.38 -42.91 -28.50
CA ALA A 20 -14.33 -41.89 -27.45
C ALA A 20 -15.52 -40.91 -27.60
N CYS A 21 -16.40 -40.94 -26.61
CA CYS A 21 -17.49 -39.99 -26.40
C CYS A 21 -16.91 -38.62 -26.01
N LEU A 22 -17.28 -37.56 -26.74
CA LEU A 22 -16.90 -36.18 -26.43
C LEU A 22 -17.58 -35.75 -25.12
N LEU A 23 -16.81 -35.69 -24.02
CA LEU A 23 -17.12 -34.85 -22.86
C LEU A 23 -16.31 -33.56 -23.00
N PHE A 24 -16.99 -32.45 -23.27
CA PHE A 24 -16.44 -31.10 -23.04
C PHE A 24 -16.32 -30.89 -21.53
N LEU A 25 -15.17 -31.27 -20.98
CA LEU A 25 -14.70 -30.75 -19.71
C LEU A 25 -14.02 -29.41 -20.02
N THR A 26 -14.74 -28.31 -19.81
CA THR A 26 -14.14 -27.00 -19.65
C THR A 26 -13.34 -27.02 -18.36
N GLY A 27 -12.09 -27.49 -18.45
CA GLY A 27 -11.12 -27.34 -17.38
C GLY A 27 -10.79 -25.85 -17.24
N THR A 28 -11.46 -25.18 -16.31
CA THR A 28 -10.88 -23.99 -15.70
C THR A 28 -9.64 -24.47 -14.95
N SER A 29 -8.48 -24.34 -15.58
CA SER A 29 -7.22 -24.33 -14.83
C SER A 29 -7.41 -23.34 -13.68
N PRO A 30 -7.18 -23.71 -12.41
CA PRO A 30 -7.02 -22.69 -11.40
C PRO A 30 -5.83 -21.86 -11.88
N MET A 31 -6.04 -20.55 -12.02
CA MET A 31 -4.94 -19.61 -12.04
C MET A 31 -4.16 -19.89 -10.76
N LEU A 32 -3.02 -20.57 -10.90
CA LEU A 32 -1.97 -20.49 -9.90
C LEU A 32 -1.69 -18.99 -9.82
N GLY A 33 -2.21 -18.33 -8.80
CA GLY A 33 -1.75 -17.00 -8.46
C GLY A 33 -0.24 -17.09 -8.34
N ASP A 34 0.48 -16.22 -9.02
CA ASP A 34 1.93 -16.10 -8.89
C ASP A 34 2.25 -16.06 -7.39
N MET A 35 2.82 -17.15 -6.87
CA MET A 35 3.37 -17.11 -5.52
C MET A 35 4.55 -16.17 -5.61
N ALA A 36 4.47 -15.01 -4.95
CA ALA A 36 5.58 -14.09 -4.82
C ALA A 36 6.84 -14.88 -4.41
N ILE A 37 7.85 -14.92 -5.27
CA ILE A 37 9.13 -15.54 -4.96
C ILE A 37 9.95 -14.52 -4.19
N ALA A 38 10.27 -14.84 -2.94
CA ALA A 38 11.15 -14.02 -2.13
C ALA A 38 12.54 -13.99 -2.75
N GLU A 39 13.20 -12.84 -2.68
CA GLU A 39 14.56 -12.67 -3.16
C GLU A 39 15.51 -13.67 -2.47
N ASN A 40 16.46 -14.22 -3.21
CA ASN A 40 17.40 -15.20 -2.71
C ASN A 40 18.84 -14.90 -3.13
N ILE A 41 19.76 -14.83 -2.17
CA ILE A 41 21.20 -14.74 -2.40
C ILE A 41 21.87 -15.93 -1.73
N ALA A 42 22.62 -16.71 -2.52
CA ALA A 42 23.38 -17.88 -2.04
C ALA A 42 22.54 -18.91 -1.25
N GLY A 43 21.27 -19.10 -1.62
CA GLY A 43 20.35 -20.01 -0.93
C GLY A 43 19.57 -19.36 0.21
N CYS A 44 19.92 -18.14 0.62
CA CYS A 44 19.27 -17.41 1.69
C CYS A 44 18.20 -16.46 1.18
N GLN A 45 16.98 -16.60 1.69
CA GLN A 45 15.91 -15.64 1.45
C GLN A 45 16.26 -14.31 2.13
N ILE A 46 16.17 -13.20 1.40
CA ILE A 46 16.41 -11.85 1.94
C ILE A 46 15.12 -11.31 2.56
N PHE A 47 15.02 -11.44 3.88
CA PHE A 47 13.86 -11.11 4.70
C PHE A 47 12.58 -11.91 4.41
N PRO A 48 11.66 -12.04 5.39
CA PRO A 48 10.34 -12.61 5.15
C PRO A 48 9.59 -11.91 4.01
N LEU A 49 8.70 -12.63 3.32
CA LEU A 49 7.80 -12.02 2.31
C LEU A 49 6.91 -10.92 2.90
N ASN A 50 6.67 -10.97 4.22
CA ASN A 50 5.96 -9.94 4.96
C ASN A 50 6.85 -8.92 5.64
N ASN A 51 8.06 -8.75 5.13
CA ASN A 51 8.91 -7.64 5.49
C ASN A 51 8.60 -6.41 4.63
N VAL A 52 8.78 -5.22 5.19
CA VAL A 52 8.60 -3.92 4.50
C VAL A 52 9.38 -3.83 3.18
N TRP A 53 10.59 -4.39 3.13
CA TRP A 53 11.39 -4.47 1.91
C TRP A 53 10.70 -5.25 0.80
N ASN A 54 10.01 -6.35 1.14
CA ASN A 54 9.38 -7.27 0.20
C ASN A 54 7.87 -6.99 -0.02
N THR A 55 7.37 -5.86 0.49
CA THR A 55 5.94 -5.53 0.45
C THR A 55 5.62 -4.54 -0.67
N PRO A 56 4.68 -4.85 -1.57
CA PRO A 56 4.22 -3.91 -2.60
C PRO A 56 3.51 -2.67 -2.01
N ILE A 57 3.70 -1.53 -2.67
CA ILE A 57 3.19 -0.21 -2.28
C ILE A 57 2.44 0.51 -3.41
N ASP A 58 2.30 -0.13 -4.57
CA ASP A 58 1.68 0.44 -5.77
C ASP A 58 0.22 0.88 -5.54
N ASN A 59 -0.42 0.33 -4.52
CA ASN A 59 -1.81 0.62 -4.15
C ASN A 59 -1.95 1.50 -2.89
N LEU A 60 -0.84 1.92 -2.26
CA LEU A 60 -0.90 2.79 -1.09
C LEU A 60 -1.35 4.22 -1.44
N PRO A 61 -1.99 4.95 -0.51
CA PRO A 61 -2.30 6.35 -0.74
C PRO A 61 -1.03 7.19 -0.89
N VAL A 62 -1.12 8.24 -1.71
CA VAL A 62 -0.04 9.23 -1.84
C VAL A 62 0.10 9.99 -0.52
N HIS A 63 1.32 10.13 -0.02
CA HIS A 63 1.58 10.86 1.21
C HIS A 63 1.22 12.34 1.05
N SER A 64 0.59 12.94 2.07
CA SER A 64 0.13 14.32 2.02
C SER A 64 1.24 15.36 1.78
N LEU A 65 2.49 15.04 2.14
CA LEU A 65 3.68 15.88 1.92
C LEU A 65 4.48 15.50 0.67
N SER A 66 4.01 14.56 -0.15
CA SER A 66 4.72 14.03 -1.32
C SER A 66 5.26 15.12 -2.24
N ALA A 67 4.46 16.12 -2.61
CA ALA A 67 4.91 17.20 -3.47
C ALA A 67 6.05 18.02 -2.86
N GLN A 68 5.99 18.32 -1.55
CA GLN A 68 7.02 19.09 -0.85
C GLN A 68 8.32 18.30 -0.71
N TRP A 69 8.22 17.01 -0.40
CA TRP A 69 9.40 16.15 -0.31
C TRP A 69 10.10 15.99 -1.66
N VAL A 70 9.34 15.80 -2.74
CA VAL A 70 9.87 15.77 -4.12
C VAL A 70 10.52 17.10 -4.49
N ASP A 71 9.91 18.24 -4.13
CA ASP A 71 10.49 19.56 -4.38
C ASP A 71 11.82 19.77 -3.64
N THR A 72 11.91 19.32 -2.39
CA THR A 72 13.12 19.43 -1.58
C THR A 72 14.27 18.56 -2.12
N ILE A 73 14.00 17.30 -2.46
CA ILE A 73 15.03 16.42 -3.04
C ILE A 73 15.42 16.93 -4.44
N GLY A 74 14.44 17.44 -5.20
CA GLY A 74 14.66 18.08 -6.50
C GLY A 74 13.75 17.48 -7.55
N ARG A 75 12.63 18.16 -7.82
CA ARG A 75 11.61 17.72 -8.79
C ARG A 75 12.16 17.50 -10.21
N ASN A 76 13.06 18.36 -10.65
CA ASN A 76 13.62 18.31 -12.01
C ASN A 76 15.04 17.75 -12.06
N THR A 77 15.51 17.19 -10.94
CA THR A 77 16.82 16.55 -10.86
C THR A 77 16.70 15.15 -11.46
N GLY A 78 17.61 14.81 -12.37
CA GLY A 78 17.70 13.48 -12.96
C GLY A 78 18.13 12.44 -11.93
N PHE A 79 17.72 11.19 -12.15
CA PHE A 79 18.24 10.07 -11.39
C PHE A 79 19.68 9.76 -11.81
N HIS A 80 20.41 9.07 -10.95
CA HIS A 80 21.71 8.49 -11.26
C HIS A 80 21.73 7.06 -10.74
N MET A 81 21.91 6.10 -11.63
CA MET A 81 22.13 4.70 -11.27
C MET A 81 23.58 4.52 -10.86
N ASP A 82 23.84 4.47 -9.55
CA ASP A 82 25.18 4.46 -8.97
C ASP A 82 25.76 3.05 -8.88
N PHE A 83 25.71 2.33 -10.00
CA PHE A 83 26.22 0.97 -10.17
C PHE A 83 26.39 0.65 -11.66
N GLY A 84 27.23 -0.32 -12.00
CA GLY A 84 27.44 -0.72 -13.39
C GLY A 84 28.58 -1.71 -13.58
N SER A 85 29.06 -1.82 -14.82
CA SER A 85 30.23 -2.62 -15.19
C SER A 85 31.50 -1.77 -15.22
N GLY A 86 32.66 -2.42 -15.08
CA GLY A 86 33.96 -1.77 -15.08
C GLY A 86 34.29 -1.04 -13.78
N THR A 87 35.18 -0.05 -13.86
CA THR A 87 35.73 0.64 -12.69
C THR A 87 35.61 2.16 -12.76
N TRP A 88 35.40 2.76 -11.59
CA TRP A 88 35.46 4.20 -11.34
C TRP A 88 36.37 4.46 -10.12
N ASP A 89 37.21 5.48 -10.21
CA ASP A 89 38.23 5.83 -9.20
C ASP A 89 39.05 4.64 -8.65
N GLY A 90 39.38 3.70 -9.54
CA GLY A 90 40.23 2.55 -9.23
C GLY A 90 39.51 1.31 -8.67
N GLY A 91 38.18 1.29 -8.63
CA GLY A 91 37.41 0.08 -8.25
C GLY A 91 36.03 -0.04 -8.88
N PRO A 92 35.31 -1.13 -8.60
CA PRO A 92 34.03 -1.43 -9.24
C PRO A 92 32.96 -0.37 -8.97
N ILE A 93 32.07 -0.14 -9.94
CA ILE A 93 30.99 0.85 -9.85
C ILE A 93 29.80 0.25 -9.08
N GLY A 94 29.55 0.75 -7.87
CA GLY A 94 28.47 0.31 -6.98
C GLY A 94 29.00 -0.36 -5.71
N ILE A 95 28.10 -0.96 -4.93
CA ILE A 95 28.41 -1.54 -3.62
C ILE A 95 28.55 -3.06 -3.75
N PRO A 96 29.77 -3.63 -3.70
CA PRO A 96 29.95 -5.07 -3.79
C PRO A 96 29.55 -5.77 -2.50
N TYR A 97 29.27 -7.07 -2.60
CA TYR A 97 28.99 -7.91 -1.45
C TYR A 97 29.75 -9.23 -1.51
N ASN A 98 30.05 -9.77 -0.34
CA ASN A 98 30.78 -11.02 -0.15
C ASN A 98 29.79 -12.13 0.22
N VAL A 99 30.00 -13.33 -0.29
CA VAL A 99 29.30 -14.53 0.16
C VAL A 99 30.32 -15.45 0.82
N VAL A 100 30.08 -15.80 2.07
CA VAL A 100 30.92 -16.68 2.87
C VAL A 100 30.09 -17.83 3.45
N ASP A 101 30.76 -18.76 4.10
CA ASP A 101 30.16 -19.83 4.87
C ASP A 101 30.87 -19.97 6.24
N ASN A 102 30.54 -21.01 6.99
CA ASN A 102 31.10 -21.28 8.31
C ASN A 102 32.62 -21.62 8.32
N SER A 103 33.27 -21.70 7.16
CA SER A 103 34.72 -21.90 7.07
C SER A 103 35.51 -20.61 7.29
N ILE A 104 34.88 -19.44 7.10
CA ILE A 104 35.53 -18.14 7.31
C ILE A 104 35.54 -17.79 8.80
N PRO A 105 36.71 -17.65 9.44
CA PRO A 105 36.79 -17.24 10.84
C PRO A 105 36.21 -15.84 11.04
N LYS A 106 35.48 -15.64 12.14
CA LYS A 106 35.00 -14.31 12.51
C LYS A 106 36.08 -13.54 13.25
N VAL A 107 36.23 -12.27 12.90
CA VAL A 107 37.20 -11.33 13.49
C VAL A 107 36.48 -10.23 14.27
N SER A 108 37.16 -9.63 15.24
CA SER A 108 36.68 -8.42 15.89
C SER A 108 36.88 -7.21 14.98
N VAL A 109 36.01 -6.22 15.11
CA VAL A 109 36.10 -4.93 14.42
C VAL A 109 35.97 -3.84 15.48
N ASP A 110 36.92 -2.92 15.52
CA ASP A 110 36.91 -1.79 16.43
C ASP A 110 36.13 -0.63 15.81
N PHE A 111 34.96 -0.32 16.38
CA PHE A 111 34.03 0.69 15.85
C PHE A 111 34.25 2.08 16.42
N TYR A 112 34.10 3.12 15.58
CA TYR A 112 34.04 4.52 16.00
C TYR A 112 32.72 4.85 16.73
N TYR A 113 31.62 4.18 16.36
CA TYR A 113 30.31 4.30 16.99
C TYR A 113 29.89 2.98 17.66
N PRO A 114 30.59 2.52 18.73
CA PRO A 114 30.34 1.21 19.33
C PRO A 114 28.96 1.12 20.02
N ASP A 115 28.43 2.23 20.53
CA ASP A 115 27.13 2.27 21.23
C ASP A 115 25.92 2.12 20.29
N GLU A 116 26.14 2.27 18.98
CA GLU A 116 25.14 2.10 17.93
C GLU A 116 25.49 0.95 16.98
N SER A 117 26.49 0.13 17.32
CA SER A 117 26.98 -0.98 16.50
C SER A 117 26.73 -2.34 17.15
N ASP A 118 26.52 -3.36 16.32
CA ASP A 118 26.57 -4.73 16.82
C ASP A 118 28.05 -5.11 17.07
N PRO A 119 28.40 -5.61 18.26
CA PRO A 119 29.81 -5.83 18.64
C PRO A 119 30.51 -6.97 17.86
N GLY A 120 29.78 -7.72 17.03
CA GLY A 120 30.35 -8.83 16.25
C GLY A 120 30.49 -10.12 17.05
N PRO A 121 31.39 -11.02 16.63
CA PRO A 121 32.42 -10.84 15.59
C PRO A 121 31.87 -10.97 14.14
N TYR A 122 32.67 -10.55 13.15
CA TYR A 122 32.31 -10.43 11.72
C TYR A 122 33.11 -11.41 10.83
N PRO A 123 32.48 -12.14 9.87
CA PRO A 123 33.16 -13.11 9.01
C PRO A 123 33.85 -12.45 7.79
N ILE A 124 34.82 -11.56 8.03
CA ILE A 124 35.51 -10.84 6.95
C ILE A 124 36.51 -11.79 6.25
N PRO A 125 36.36 -12.08 4.95
CA PRO A 125 37.31 -12.93 4.22
C PRO A 125 38.67 -12.24 4.04
N SER A 126 39.71 -12.98 3.66
CA SER A 126 41.09 -12.45 3.56
C SER A 126 41.30 -11.41 2.44
N ASN A 127 40.44 -11.42 1.42
CA ASN A 127 40.41 -10.43 0.36
C ASN A 127 38.96 -9.99 0.15
N PRO A 128 38.40 -9.21 1.10
CA PRO A 128 37.01 -8.81 1.02
C PRO A 128 36.83 -7.85 -0.14
N LEU A 129 35.69 -7.99 -0.82
CA LEU A 129 35.19 -6.94 -1.67
C LEU A 129 34.76 -5.79 -0.76
N ILE A 130 35.28 -4.60 -1.05
CA ILE A 130 35.01 -3.35 -0.34
C ILE A 130 34.52 -2.37 -1.40
N GLU A 131 33.49 -1.60 -1.07
CA GLU A 131 33.08 -0.46 -1.90
C GLU A 131 34.25 0.53 -2.06
N HIS A 132 34.41 1.06 -3.27
CA HIS A 132 35.37 2.12 -3.53
C HIS A 132 34.71 3.49 -3.39
N GLY A 133 35.48 4.47 -2.90
CA GLY A 133 34.98 5.81 -2.63
C GLY A 133 35.27 6.22 -1.19
N SER A 134 34.40 7.04 -0.60
CA SER A 134 34.59 7.51 0.78
C SER A 134 34.14 6.50 1.83
N ASP A 135 33.09 5.74 1.56
CA ASP A 135 32.33 5.07 2.63
C ASP A 135 32.81 3.65 2.93
N HIS A 136 33.59 3.04 2.01
CA HIS A 136 34.29 1.77 2.21
C HIS A 136 33.41 0.67 2.84
N HIS A 137 32.19 0.50 2.33
CA HIS A 137 31.28 -0.51 2.84
C HIS A 137 31.80 -1.94 2.61
N ILE A 138 31.65 -2.79 3.62
CA ILE A 138 31.82 -4.25 3.51
C ILE A 138 30.49 -4.93 3.82
N LEU A 139 29.86 -5.50 2.79
CA LEU A 139 28.63 -6.29 2.94
C LEU A 139 28.98 -7.78 2.85
N ILE A 140 28.50 -8.61 3.78
CA ILE A 140 28.81 -10.04 3.85
C ILE A 140 27.56 -10.84 4.18
N ILE A 141 27.21 -11.81 3.32
CA ILE A 141 26.24 -12.85 3.64
C ILE A 141 26.98 -14.11 4.09
N ASP A 142 26.69 -14.59 5.29
CA ASP A 142 27.02 -15.94 5.72
C ASP A 142 25.89 -16.90 5.29
N SER A 143 26.13 -17.62 4.20
CA SER A 143 25.18 -18.57 3.60
C SER A 143 24.84 -19.76 4.50
N SER A 144 25.67 -20.05 5.50
CA SER A 144 25.43 -21.17 6.43
C SER A 144 24.40 -20.83 7.51
N THR A 145 24.22 -19.55 7.80
CA THR A 145 23.30 -19.06 8.85
C THR A 145 22.22 -18.12 8.32
N CYS A 146 22.32 -17.70 7.05
CA CYS A 146 21.51 -16.63 6.47
C CYS A 146 21.54 -15.36 7.32
N THR A 147 22.76 -14.94 7.65
CA THR A 147 23.04 -13.71 8.40
C THR A 147 23.75 -12.73 7.48
N LEU A 148 23.28 -11.49 7.45
CA LEU A 148 23.91 -10.36 6.79
C LEU A 148 24.73 -9.58 7.82
N TYR A 149 25.95 -9.24 7.45
CA TYR A 149 26.85 -8.38 8.19
C TYR A 149 27.21 -7.20 7.29
N GLU A 150 27.10 -5.97 7.81
CA GLU A 150 27.51 -4.77 7.08
C GLU A 150 28.36 -3.88 7.98
N ILE A 151 29.41 -3.32 7.39
CA ILE A 151 30.34 -2.41 8.05
C ILE A 151 30.45 -1.16 7.19
N TYR A 152 30.31 0.01 7.79
CA TYR A 152 30.60 1.32 7.19
C TYR A 152 32.00 1.79 7.60
N ASP A 153 32.67 2.53 6.71
CA ASP A 153 34.01 3.12 6.88
C ASP A 153 35.06 2.07 7.27
N ALA A 154 35.04 0.92 6.59
CA ALA A 154 35.89 -0.20 6.92
C ALA A 154 37.35 0.06 6.56
N SER A 155 38.27 -0.22 7.48
CA SER A 155 39.70 -0.16 7.21
C SER A 155 40.49 -1.26 7.92
N TYR A 156 41.63 -1.63 7.35
CA TYR A 156 42.51 -2.66 7.89
C TYR A 156 43.92 -2.09 8.11
N SER A 157 44.40 -2.13 9.35
CA SER A 157 45.70 -1.59 9.71
C SER A 157 46.30 -2.34 10.89
N GLY A 158 47.61 -2.61 10.83
CA GLY A 158 48.34 -3.22 11.95
C GLY A 158 47.94 -4.66 12.30
N GLY A 159 47.10 -5.31 11.49
CA GLY A 159 46.56 -6.65 11.78
C GLY A 159 45.09 -6.65 12.20
N ASP A 160 44.53 -5.48 12.48
CA ASP A 160 43.21 -5.30 13.07
C ASP A 160 42.25 -4.60 12.09
N TRP A 161 40.96 -4.88 12.24
CA TRP A 161 39.87 -4.26 11.49
C TRP A 161 39.24 -3.11 12.28
N PHE A 162 38.97 -2.02 11.60
CA PHE A 162 38.26 -0.85 12.12
C PHE A 162 37.04 -0.56 11.24
N GLY A 163 36.06 0.12 11.81
CA GLY A 163 34.89 0.60 11.08
C GLY A 163 34.26 1.81 11.76
N GLY A 164 33.46 2.58 11.02
CA GLY A 164 32.58 3.59 11.60
C GLY A 164 31.51 2.93 12.46
N SER A 165 30.70 2.07 11.83
CA SER A 165 29.61 1.33 12.46
C SER A 165 29.51 -0.08 11.88
N GLY A 166 28.89 -0.97 12.66
CA GLY A 166 28.67 -2.36 12.27
C GLY A 166 27.26 -2.83 12.59
N ALA A 167 26.70 -3.62 11.69
CA ALA A 167 25.33 -4.08 11.80
C ALA A 167 25.16 -5.54 11.35
N ILE A 168 24.32 -6.27 12.08
CA ILE A 168 24.06 -7.71 11.87
C ILE A 168 22.56 -7.95 11.76
N TRP A 169 22.14 -8.60 10.69
CA TRP A 169 20.73 -8.94 10.45
C TRP A 169 20.56 -10.44 10.22
N SER A 170 19.57 -11.03 10.88
CA SER A 170 19.06 -12.33 10.48
C SER A 170 18.12 -12.16 9.29
N LEU A 171 18.49 -12.71 8.13
CA LEU A 171 17.71 -12.57 6.90
C LEU A 171 16.38 -13.36 6.96
N GLY A 172 16.20 -14.24 7.94
CA GLY A 172 14.91 -14.90 8.19
C GLY A 172 13.94 -14.10 9.07
N SER A 173 14.28 -12.87 9.48
CA SER A 173 13.58 -12.13 10.53
C SER A 173 13.00 -10.80 10.04
N ASN A 174 11.96 -10.34 10.74
CA ASN A 174 11.43 -8.97 10.63
C ASN A 174 12.02 -8.03 11.68
N ALA A 175 13.07 -8.41 12.40
CA ALA A 175 13.68 -7.55 13.40
C ALA A 175 14.29 -6.29 12.77
N LEU A 176 13.95 -5.12 13.30
CA LEU A 176 14.64 -3.87 13.02
C LEU A 176 15.77 -3.66 14.03
N ARG A 177 16.70 -2.74 13.71
CA ARG A 177 17.68 -2.27 14.70
C ARG A 177 16.99 -1.56 15.87
N PRO A 178 17.63 -1.49 17.05
CA PRO A 178 17.13 -0.70 18.16
C PRO A 178 16.81 0.74 17.75
N THR A 179 15.79 1.34 18.39
CA THR A 179 15.42 2.72 18.11
C THR A 179 16.61 3.66 18.37
N GLY A 180 16.91 4.52 17.41
CA GLY A 180 18.00 5.48 17.50
C GLY A 180 19.38 4.93 17.14
N TRP A 181 19.50 3.68 16.69
CA TRP A 181 20.78 3.12 16.23
C TRP A 181 20.94 3.32 14.73
N THR A 182 22.06 3.91 14.31
CA THR A 182 22.51 3.87 12.92
C THR A 182 22.90 2.44 12.49
N SER A 183 23.27 2.26 11.23
CA SER A 183 23.82 1.02 10.68
C SER A 183 24.99 1.34 9.76
N ALA A 184 25.29 0.45 8.79
CA ALA A 184 26.12 0.84 7.66
C ALA A 184 25.42 1.91 6.79
N ASP A 185 24.09 1.94 6.79
CA ASP A 185 23.25 3.00 6.19
C ASP A 185 22.78 4.00 7.27
N ALA A 186 22.73 5.30 6.97
CA ALA A 186 22.42 6.31 7.99
C ALA A 186 21.00 6.23 8.57
N ALA A 187 20.03 5.68 7.84
CA ALA A 187 18.67 5.44 8.33
C ALA A 187 18.58 4.32 9.38
N GLY A 188 19.65 3.59 9.66
CA GLY A 188 19.62 2.38 10.49
C GLY A 188 18.98 1.18 9.78
N LEU A 189 19.05 1.16 8.45
CA LEU A 189 18.49 0.16 7.54
C LEU A 189 19.63 -0.66 6.89
N PRO A 190 19.40 -1.91 6.49
CA PRO A 190 20.41 -2.69 5.76
C PRO A 190 20.59 -2.17 4.32
N ILE A 191 21.83 -2.18 3.81
CA ILE A 191 22.18 -1.74 2.45
C ILE A 191 21.85 -2.82 1.42
N LEU A 192 22.35 -4.04 1.62
CA LEU A 192 22.28 -5.12 0.63
C LEU A 192 20.85 -5.42 0.13
N PRO A 193 19.82 -5.49 1.00
CA PRO A 193 18.43 -5.70 0.59
C PRO A 193 17.85 -4.58 -0.28
N GLY A 194 18.49 -3.41 -0.31
CA GLY A 194 18.10 -2.29 -1.15
C GLY A 194 18.86 -2.17 -2.47
N LEU A 195 19.89 -2.99 -2.71
CA LEU A 195 20.71 -2.91 -3.92
C LEU A 195 20.02 -3.57 -5.12
N VAL A 196 20.04 -2.90 -6.27
CA VAL A 196 19.73 -3.53 -7.56
C VAL A 196 20.86 -4.49 -7.95
N ARG A 197 20.55 -5.74 -8.35
CA ARG A 197 21.55 -6.71 -8.80
C ARG A 197 21.27 -7.24 -10.20
N TYR A 198 22.34 -7.54 -10.94
CA TYR A 198 22.26 -7.96 -12.34
C TYR A 198 21.48 -9.28 -12.52
N ASN A 199 21.62 -10.23 -11.60
CA ASN A 199 20.89 -11.50 -11.64
C ASN A 199 19.35 -11.33 -11.59
N GLU A 200 18.85 -10.24 -11.01
CA GLU A 200 17.42 -9.92 -10.96
C GLU A 200 16.92 -9.36 -12.29
N ILE A 201 17.79 -8.68 -13.03
CA ILE A 201 17.49 -8.24 -14.40
C ILE A 201 17.37 -9.45 -15.32
N VAL A 202 18.27 -10.42 -15.16
CA VAL A 202 18.24 -11.67 -15.92
C VAL A 202 17.02 -12.54 -15.54
N SER A 203 16.62 -12.55 -14.27
CA SER A 203 15.42 -13.26 -13.83
C SER A 203 14.12 -12.58 -14.28
N GLY A 204 14.17 -11.30 -14.62
CA GLY A 204 13.06 -10.50 -15.15
C GLY A 204 12.20 -9.82 -14.07
N GLU A 205 12.56 -9.96 -12.79
CA GLU A 205 11.85 -9.36 -11.67
C GLU A 205 12.80 -9.01 -10.51
N ILE A 206 12.59 -7.81 -9.96
CA ILE A 206 13.12 -7.38 -8.66
C ILE A 206 11.93 -7.38 -7.67
N ASN A 207 12.07 -8.12 -6.57
CA ASN A 207 10.98 -8.40 -5.63
C ASN A 207 11.08 -7.68 -4.28
N HIS A 208 11.85 -6.59 -4.24
CA HIS A 208 12.10 -5.80 -3.04
C HIS A 208 12.14 -4.29 -3.38
N ALA A 209 12.07 -3.46 -2.33
CA ALA A 209 12.29 -2.03 -2.41
C ALA A 209 13.75 -1.70 -2.71
N ILE A 210 13.99 -0.62 -3.42
CA ILE A 210 15.34 -0.18 -3.79
C ILE A 210 15.78 0.97 -2.89
N ARG A 211 17.05 1.03 -2.46
CA ARG A 211 17.53 2.17 -1.67
C ARG A 211 17.92 3.35 -2.56
N PHE A 212 17.75 4.57 -2.04
CA PHE A 212 18.28 5.78 -2.66
C PHE A 212 18.69 6.82 -1.61
N THR A 213 19.41 7.86 -2.06
CA THR A 213 19.90 8.93 -1.19
C THR A 213 19.35 10.32 -1.56
N ALA A 214 19.40 11.23 -0.57
CA ALA A 214 19.07 12.64 -0.77
C ALA A 214 20.04 13.53 0.01
N SER A 215 20.30 14.74 -0.48
CA SER A 215 21.26 15.67 0.15
C SER A 215 20.79 16.22 1.49
N GLN A 216 19.47 16.16 1.76
CA GLN A 216 18.86 16.64 2.98
C GLN A 216 17.77 15.69 3.45
N THR A 217 17.85 15.32 4.73
CA THR A 217 16.84 14.55 5.44
C THR A 217 16.54 15.16 6.80
N ASN A 218 15.34 14.94 7.32
CA ASN A 218 14.90 15.52 8.58
C ASN A 218 13.99 14.58 9.38
N GLY A 219 14.49 14.05 10.49
CA GLY A 219 13.84 13.00 11.26
C GLY A 219 13.89 11.64 10.57
N TYR A 220 13.15 10.69 11.12
CA TYR A 220 12.92 9.37 10.52
C TYR A 220 11.48 8.92 10.75
N ILE A 221 10.99 8.06 9.86
CA ILE A 221 9.72 7.34 9.98
C ILE A 221 9.96 5.85 9.79
N TRP A 222 9.04 5.02 10.27
CA TRP A 222 9.11 3.58 10.03
C TRP A 222 9.27 3.28 8.53
N PRO A 223 10.18 2.36 8.13
CA PRO A 223 10.93 1.43 8.97
C PRO A 223 12.28 1.93 9.48
N ALA A 224 12.71 3.14 9.12
CA ALA A 224 13.99 3.69 9.56
C ALA A 224 14.05 3.84 11.10
N ARG A 225 15.28 3.79 11.63
CA ARG A 225 15.58 3.79 13.07
C ARG A 225 16.41 4.97 13.52
N HIS A 226 17.03 5.68 12.59
CA HIS A 226 18.02 6.71 12.87
C HIS A 226 17.86 7.90 11.93
N LEU A 227 18.39 9.05 12.36
CA LEU A 227 18.31 10.34 11.66
C LEU A 227 19.68 11.01 11.62
N THR A 228 19.90 11.87 10.63
CA THR A 228 21.11 12.72 10.57
C THR A 228 20.82 14.15 11.03
N SER A 229 19.56 14.58 10.98
CA SER A 229 19.12 15.90 11.44
C SER A 229 17.67 15.84 11.99
N ASN A 230 17.32 16.75 12.90
CA ASN A 230 15.98 16.82 13.49
C ASN A 230 15.56 18.26 13.83
N ASN A 231 14.98 18.94 12.84
CA ASN A 231 14.32 20.23 12.95
C ASN A 231 12.80 20.06 12.81
N PRO A 232 12.03 20.14 13.91
CA PRO A 232 10.58 19.95 13.90
C PRO A 232 9.80 20.90 12.98
N SER A 233 10.39 22.04 12.61
CA SER A 233 9.75 23.02 11.72
C SER A 233 9.98 22.75 10.23
N ALA A 234 10.94 21.88 9.89
CA ALA A 234 11.32 21.58 8.51
C ALA A 234 10.57 20.36 7.95
N THR A 235 9.24 20.35 8.08
CA THR A 235 8.38 19.23 7.64
C THR A 235 8.37 18.99 6.12
N HIS A 236 8.79 19.98 5.35
CA HIS A 236 8.96 19.91 3.90
C HIS A 236 10.19 19.10 3.46
N ILE A 237 11.12 18.82 4.38
CA ILE A 237 12.27 17.94 4.14
C ILE A 237 11.86 16.51 4.49
N PRO A 238 12.11 15.53 3.59
CA PRO A 238 11.71 14.15 3.85
C PRO A 238 12.47 13.55 5.04
N PRO A 239 11.80 12.74 5.88
CA PRO A 239 12.47 11.92 6.89
C PRO A 239 13.18 10.71 6.27
N MET A 240 14.19 10.19 6.98
CA MET A 240 14.73 8.86 6.68
C MET A 240 13.62 7.81 6.73
N GLY A 241 13.71 6.80 5.85
CA GLY A 241 12.69 5.77 5.70
C GLY A 241 11.50 6.17 4.83
N ALA A 242 11.40 7.43 4.38
CA ALA A 242 10.36 7.83 3.45
C ALA A 242 10.43 7.04 2.15
N ARG A 243 9.29 6.49 1.72
CA ARG A 243 9.20 5.65 0.53
C ARG A 243 8.49 6.36 -0.62
N PHE A 244 9.10 6.27 -1.80
CA PHE A 244 8.60 6.87 -3.02
C PHE A 244 8.34 5.78 -4.05
N ARG A 245 7.32 5.95 -4.88
CA ARG A 245 7.07 5.07 -6.04
C ARG A 245 7.14 5.85 -7.33
N LEU A 246 7.57 5.17 -8.39
CA LEU A 246 7.39 5.65 -9.75
C LEU A 246 5.88 5.70 -10.03
N LYS A 247 5.39 6.84 -10.52
CA LYS A 247 3.94 7.05 -10.76
C LYS A 247 3.40 5.99 -11.71
N SER A 248 2.19 5.51 -11.43
CA SER A 248 1.53 4.51 -12.28
C SER A 248 1.38 4.99 -13.73
N SER A 249 1.18 6.30 -13.92
CA SER A 249 1.06 6.97 -15.23
C SER A 249 2.36 7.05 -16.05
N PHE A 250 3.53 6.86 -15.44
CA PHE A 250 4.80 6.90 -16.17
C PHE A 250 4.88 5.73 -17.15
N ASN A 251 5.07 6.01 -18.45
CA ASN A 251 5.06 4.98 -19.47
C ASN A 251 6.44 4.31 -19.60
N ILE A 252 6.52 3.04 -19.22
CA ILE A 252 7.76 2.26 -19.26
C ILE A 252 7.97 1.51 -20.58
N SER A 253 6.97 1.47 -21.47
CA SER A 253 7.03 0.62 -22.68
C SER A 253 8.07 1.06 -23.71
N GLY A 254 8.58 2.29 -23.60
CA GLY A 254 9.69 2.79 -24.43
C GLY A 254 11.08 2.34 -23.98
N TYR A 255 11.21 1.76 -22.79
CA TYR A 255 12.48 1.29 -22.26
C TYR A 255 12.78 -0.16 -22.70
N PRO A 256 14.06 -0.56 -22.79
CA PRO A 256 14.44 -1.96 -22.97
C PRO A 256 13.82 -2.87 -21.90
N ALA A 257 13.59 -4.14 -22.24
CA ALA A 257 12.91 -5.09 -21.36
C ALA A 257 13.61 -5.26 -20.00
N GLU A 258 14.95 -5.19 -20.02
CA GLU A 258 15.85 -5.23 -18.88
C GLU A 258 15.62 -4.03 -17.95
N MET A 259 15.55 -2.82 -18.50
CA MET A 259 15.30 -1.59 -17.71
C MET A 259 13.86 -1.54 -17.19
N GLN A 260 12.91 -2.12 -17.91
CA GLN A 260 11.55 -2.26 -17.41
C GLN A 260 11.48 -3.13 -16.15
N VAL A 261 12.44 -4.01 -15.88
CA VAL A 261 12.50 -4.76 -14.61
C VAL A 261 12.64 -3.80 -13.43
N ILE A 262 13.62 -2.90 -13.49
CA ILE A 262 13.88 -1.88 -12.47
C ILE A 262 12.67 -0.94 -12.34
N LEU A 263 12.14 -0.44 -13.47
CA LEU A 263 11.00 0.47 -13.47
C LEU A 263 9.72 -0.19 -12.90
N ARG A 264 9.49 -1.48 -13.16
CA ARG A 264 8.39 -2.24 -12.54
C ARG A 264 8.57 -2.34 -11.03
N ALA A 265 9.79 -2.60 -10.56
CA ALA A 265 10.07 -2.63 -9.13
C ALA A 265 9.89 -1.26 -8.46
N MET A 266 10.35 -0.18 -9.09
CA MET A 266 10.11 1.19 -8.60
C MET A 266 8.62 1.57 -8.56
N LYS A 267 7.78 0.98 -9.43
CA LYS A 267 6.31 1.12 -9.33
C LYS A 267 5.72 0.27 -8.21
N LYS A 268 6.13 -1.01 -8.14
CA LYS A 268 5.55 -2.05 -7.27
C LYS A 268 6.02 -1.93 -5.82
N TYR A 269 7.32 -1.88 -5.58
CA TYR A 269 7.95 -1.85 -4.27
C TYR A 269 8.54 -0.48 -3.91
N GLY A 270 8.71 0.41 -4.87
CA GLY A 270 9.23 1.75 -4.63
C GLY A 270 10.71 1.80 -4.26
N ILE A 271 11.13 3.00 -3.90
CA ILE A 271 12.47 3.35 -3.44
C ILE A 271 12.40 3.94 -2.01
N ILE A 272 13.28 3.52 -1.12
CA ILE A 272 13.33 3.94 0.29
C ILE A 272 14.51 4.90 0.48
N LEU A 273 14.23 6.07 1.08
CA LEU A 273 15.25 7.05 1.42
C LEU A 273 16.07 6.55 2.60
N ALA A 274 17.28 6.07 2.34
CA ALA A 274 18.08 5.35 3.32
C ALA A 274 19.28 6.17 3.84
N ASP A 275 19.80 7.11 3.05
CA ASP A 275 20.98 7.88 3.42
C ASP A 275 20.98 9.34 2.95
N ASN A 276 21.87 10.11 3.55
CA ASN A 276 22.31 11.39 3.01
C ASN A 276 23.36 11.17 1.93
N GLY A 277 23.11 11.71 0.74
CA GLY A 277 24.00 11.60 -0.40
C GLY A 277 23.59 12.55 -1.50
N SER A 278 23.85 12.19 -2.75
CA SER A 278 23.38 12.97 -3.89
C SER A 278 21.91 12.69 -4.17
N ASN A 279 21.15 13.72 -4.54
CA ASN A 279 19.72 13.60 -4.77
C ASN A 279 19.40 12.57 -5.87
N TRP A 280 18.51 11.62 -5.56
CA TRP A 280 18.03 10.57 -6.49
C TRP A 280 19.10 9.59 -6.98
N TYR A 281 20.15 9.40 -6.18
CA TYR A 281 21.15 8.36 -6.46
C TYR A 281 20.63 7.01 -5.97
N VAL A 282 20.53 6.05 -6.89
CA VAL A 282 20.03 4.70 -6.65
C VAL A 282 21.21 3.74 -6.66
N SER A 283 21.36 2.94 -5.60
CA SER A 283 22.50 2.05 -5.45
C SER A 283 22.22 0.64 -5.97
N GLY A 284 23.28 -0.02 -6.44
CA GLY A 284 23.24 -1.41 -6.87
C GLY A 284 24.59 -2.10 -6.70
N ALA A 285 24.62 -3.39 -6.98
CA ALA A 285 25.84 -4.18 -6.96
C ALA A 285 26.56 -4.11 -8.32
N PRO A 286 27.91 -4.02 -8.31
CA PRO A 286 28.70 -4.07 -9.54
C PRO A 286 28.60 -5.44 -10.20
N ASP A 287 28.57 -5.46 -11.53
CA ASP A 287 28.60 -6.68 -12.34
C ASP A 287 29.13 -6.33 -13.75
N GLU A 288 30.08 -7.12 -14.26
CA GLU A 288 30.69 -6.88 -15.59
C GLU A 288 29.70 -7.04 -16.75
N ASN A 289 28.53 -7.64 -16.52
CA ASN A 289 27.50 -7.82 -17.53
C ASN A 289 26.52 -6.64 -17.63
N TRP A 290 26.64 -5.63 -16.76
CA TRP A 290 25.87 -4.40 -16.92
C TRP A 290 26.24 -3.69 -18.23
N ASP A 291 25.21 -3.34 -19.01
CA ASP A 291 25.34 -2.38 -20.09
C ASP A 291 25.12 -0.97 -19.51
N ASN A 292 26.22 -0.22 -19.36
CA ASN A 292 26.19 1.11 -18.77
C ASN A 292 25.40 2.10 -19.65
N ASP A 293 25.42 1.94 -20.98
CA ASP A 293 24.63 2.80 -21.87
C ASP A 293 23.12 2.56 -21.65
N MET A 294 22.73 1.31 -21.38
CA MET A 294 21.35 0.99 -21.01
C MET A 294 20.97 1.54 -19.63
N LEU A 295 21.86 1.46 -18.64
CA LEU A 295 21.61 2.03 -17.31
C LEU A 295 21.41 3.55 -17.38
N HIS A 296 22.21 4.26 -18.19
CA HIS A 296 22.08 5.70 -18.40
C HIS A 296 20.75 6.13 -19.05
N LEU A 297 19.98 5.21 -19.66
CA LEU A 297 18.61 5.53 -20.08
C LEU A 297 17.71 5.86 -18.89
N LEU A 298 18.00 5.34 -17.70
CA LEU A 298 17.24 5.62 -16.48
C LEU A 298 17.55 7.01 -15.90
N ASP A 299 18.61 7.68 -16.36
CA ASP A 299 18.93 9.05 -15.94
C ASP A 299 17.89 10.07 -16.47
N ASP A 300 17.07 9.67 -17.45
CA ASP A 300 15.91 10.44 -17.93
C ASP A 300 14.79 10.55 -16.89
N LEU A 301 14.77 9.67 -15.87
CA LEU A 301 13.84 9.80 -14.76
C LEU A 301 14.14 11.06 -13.97
N THR A 302 13.10 11.72 -13.49
CA THR A 302 13.22 12.87 -12.60
C THR A 302 12.42 12.65 -11.33
N GLY A 303 12.70 13.44 -10.28
CA GLY A 303 11.86 13.46 -9.09
C GLY A 303 10.36 13.70 -9.40
N ASN A 304 10.05 14.40 -10.51
CA ASN A 304 8.68 14.65 -10.95
C ASN A 304 7.93 13.38 -11.37
N ASP A 305 8.64 12.31 -11.71
CA ASP A 305 8.05 11.01 -12.08
C ASP A 305 7.68 10.18 -10.84
N PHE A 306 8.10 10.61 -9.66
CA PHE A 306 7.89 9.92 -8.39
C PHE A 306 6.89 10.65 -7.49
N GLU A 307 6.33 9.88 -6.56
CA GLU A 307 5.49 10.37 -5.47
C GLU A 307 5.77 9.57 -4.20
N ALA A 308 5.84 10.25 -3.05
CA ALA A 308 5.90 9.58 -1.76
C ALA A 308 4.56 8.91 -1.44
N VAL A 309 4.60 7.75 -0.80
CA VAL A 309 3.41 7.02 -0.32
C VAL A 309 3.33 7.05 1.20
N ASP A 310 2.12 6.92 1.74
CA ASP A 310 1.90 6.76 3.17
C ASP A 310 1.96 5.28 3.55
N GLU A 311 3.03 4.90 4.24
CA GLU A 311 3.28 3.52 4.70
C GLU A 311 2.68 3.20 6.07
N SER A 312 2.00 4.15 6.73
CA SER A 312 1.53 3.96 8.10
C SER A 312 0.64 2.74 8.28
N TRP A 313 -0.14 2.38 7.25
CA TRP A 313 -0.98 1.18 7.26
C TRP A 313 -0.18 -0.13 7.19
N LEU A 314 1.01 -0.13 6.57
CA LEU A 314 1.84 -1.34 6.50
C LEU A 314 2.35 -1.76 7.87
N MET A 315 2.63 -0.81 8.76
CA MET A 315 3.29 -1.05 10.04
C MET A 315 2.43 -1.90 10.99
N VAL A 316 2.80 -3.17 11.15
CA VAL A 316 2.17 -4.07 12.13
C VAL A 316 2.59 -3.72 13.56
N ASP A 317 3.89 -3.46 13.75
CA ASP A 317 4.50 -3.06 15.03
C ASP A 317 5.65 -2.08 14.76
N PRO A 318 5.77 -0.97 15.50
CA PRO A 318 6.81 0.05 15.26
C PRO A 318 8.25 -0.42 15.52
N ASN A 319 8.48 -1.57 16.15
CA ASN A 319 9.79 -2.17 16.37
C ASN A 319 10.04 -3.41 15.51
N SER A 320 9.19 -3.65 14.51
CA SER A 320 9.29 -4.74 13.55
C SER A 320 9.20 -4.21 12.13
N GLY A 321 9.99 -4.75 11.22
CA GLY A 321 9.88 -4.54 9.78
C GLY A 321 8.73 -5.35 9.18
N GLN A 322 7.94 -6.04 10.00
CA GLN A 322 6.78 -6.78 9.53
C GLN A 322 5.72 -5.82 9.00
N ALA A 323 5.33 -6.07 7.75
CA ALA A 323 4.31 -5.33 7.04
C ALA A 323 3.04 -6.17 6.84
N HIS A 324 1.90 -5.48 6.73
CA HIS A 324 0.68 -6.08 6.21
C HIS A 324 0.87 -6.42 4.71
N THR A 325 0.81 -7.71 4.35
CA THR A 325 1.13 -8.22 2.99
C THR A 325 -0.05 -8.44 2.07
N SER A 326 -1.26 -8.27 2.60
CA SER A 326 -2.48 -8.23 1.83
C SER A 326 -3.38 -7.21 2.48
N LEU A 327 -3.84 -6.25 1.70
CA LEU A 327 -5.08 -5.55 2.03
C LEU A 327 -6.18 -6.61 1.85
N PRO A 328 -6.91 -7.06 2.86
CA PRO A 328 -8.24 -7.58 2.59
C PRO A 328 -9.07 -6.36 2.24
N PHE A 329 -8.97 -5.82 1.02
CA PHE A 329 -10.03 -4.90 0.60
C PHE A 329 -11.29 -5.75 0.56
N THR A 330 -12.25 -5.36 1.39
CA THR A 330 -13.44 -6.15 1.65
C THR A 330 -14.21 -6.40 0.35
N PHE A 331 -14.23 -5.39 -0.52
CA PHE A 331 -15.03 -5.40 -1.73
C PHE A 331 -14.18 -5.47 -3.00
N THR A 332 -14.49 -6.44 -3.85
CA THR A 332 -13.82 -6.66 -5.14
C THR A 332 -13.97 -5.53 -6.16
N ASP A 333 -14.91 -4.60 -5.93
CA ASP A 333 -15.18 -3.44 -6.80
C ASP A 333 -15.04 -2.08 -6.07
N ALA A 334 -14.42 -2.07 -4.89
CA ALA A 334 -13.94 -0.85 -4.24
C ALA A 334 -12.46 -1.05 -3.90
N LEU A 335 -11.62 -0.96 -4.93
CA LEU A 335 -10.17 -1.14 -4.80
C LEU A 335 -9.53 0.08 -4.11
N PRO A 336 -8.31 -0.06 -3.54
CA PRO A 336 -7.58 1.05 -2.92
C PRO A 336 -7.42 2.30 -3.79
N SER A 337 -7.39 2.13 -5.12
CA SER A 337 -7.34 3.23 -6.09
C SER A 337 -8.66 4.01 -6.23
N HIS A 338 -9.77 3.50 -5.69
CA HIS A 338 -11.05 4.18 -5.71
C HIS A 338 -11.06 5.33 -4.69
N TRP A 339 -11.47 6.54 -5.12
CA TRP A 339 -11.43 7.76 -4.28
C TRP A 339 -12.19 7.66 -2.95
N ALA A 340 -13.17 6.75 -2.88
CA ALA A 340 -13.96 6.50 -1.67
C ALA A 340 -13.49 5.29 -0.85
N PHE A 341 -12.36 4.66 -1.19
CA PHE A 341 -11.91 3.40 -0.60
C PHE A 341 -11.91 3.42 0.94
N ASP A 342 -11.16 4.35 1.55
CA ASP A 342 -11.07 4.45 3.01
C ASP A 342 -12.43 4.62 3.68
N TRP A 343 -13.32 5.40 3.06
CA TRP A 343 -14.67 5.64 3.57
C TRP A 343 -15.56 4.39 3.48
N ILE A 344 -15.38 3.60 2.42
CA ILE A 344 -16.12 2.36 2.19
C ILE A 344 -15.68 1.28 3.19
N GLU A 345 -14.38 1.11 3.40
CA GLU A 345 -13.85 0.14 4.37
C GLU A 345 -14.27 0.53 5.79
N ARG A 346 -14.12 1.80 6.21
CA ARG A 346 -14.59 2.28 7.53
C ARG A 346 -16.08 2.06 7.75
N LEU A 347 -16.90 2.25 6.71
CA LEU A 347 -18.34 2.00 6.78
C LEU A 347 -18.65 0.51 6.96
N TYR A 348 -17.85 -0.37 6.33
CA TYR A 348 -17.97 -1.82 6.46
C TYR A 348 -17.48 -2.31 7.83
N ASP A 349 -16.33 -1.85 8.29
CA ASP A 349 -15.75 -2.17 9.60
C ASP A 349 -16.66 -1.72 10.74
N SER A 350 -17.36 -0.60 10.55
CA SER A 350 -18.41 -0.13 11.45
C SER A 350 -19.69 -0.97 11.41
N GLY A 351 -19.75 -2.02 10.59
CA GLY A 351 -20.89 -2.93 10.44
C GLY A 351 -22.14 -2.29 9.82
N ILE A 352 -22.00 -1.13 9.19
CA ILE A 352 -23.14 -0.36 8.66
C ILE A 352 -23.59 -0.91 7.31
N THR A 353 -22.67 -1.43 6.51
CA THR A 353 -22.93 -2.00 5.20
C THR A 353 -22.43 -3.44 5.08
N GLY A 354 -23.12 -4.26 4.30
CA GLY A 354 -22.64 -5.58 3.86
C GLY A 354 -22.35 -5.64 2.36
N GLY A 355 -22.34 -4.48 1.67
CA GLY A 355 -22.23 -4.41 0.21
C GLY A 355 -23.56 -4.60 -0.53
N CYS A 356 -23.44 -4.76 -1.85
CA CYS A 356 -24.53 -5.01 -2.80
C CYS A 356 -24.59 -6.47 -3.29
N ALA A 357 -23.53 -7.25 -3.10
CA ALA A 357 -23.48 -8.67 -3.45
C ALA A 357 -22.55 -9.42 -2.48
N THR A 358 -22.81 -10.71 -2.25
CA THR A 358 -22.09 -11.55 -1.27
C THR A 358 -21.19 -12.62 -1.89
N GLY A 359 -21.08 -12.67 -3.23
CA GLY A 359 -20.26 -13.65 -3.94
C GLY A 359 -20.05 -13.29 -5.42
N PRO A 360 -18.93 -12.62 -5.79
CA PRO A 360 -17.94 -12.01 -4.90
C PRO A 360 -18.54 -10.88 -4.06
N LEU A 361 -17.92 -10.57 -2.91
CA LEU A 361 -18.32 -9.44 -2.08
C LEU A 361 -18.07 -8.13 -2.85
N ARG A 362 -19.12 -7.33 -3.05
CA ARG A 362 -19.09 -6.10 -3.84
C ARG A 362 -19.77 -4.96 -3.11
N TYR A 363 -19.23 -3.75 -3.22
CA TYR A 363 -19.82 -2.54 -2.68
C TYR A 363 -20.74 -1.83 -3.68
N CYS A 364 -20.47 -1.90 -4.99
CA CYS A 364 -21.14 -1.12 -6.03
C CYS A 364 -21.08 0.42 -5.79
N PRO A 365 -19.88 1.03 -5.75
CA PRO A 365 -19.71 2.43 -5.33
C PRO A 365 -20.48 3.46 -6.16
N ASP A 366 -20.69 3.21 -7.46
CA ASP A 366 -21.33 4.16 -8.38
C ASP A 366 -22.85 4.06 -8.42
N ASN A 367 -23.43 3.02 -7.81
CA ASN A 367 -24.88 2.87 -7.79
C ASN A 367 -25.53 3.95 -6.93
N SER A 368 -26.70 4.44 -7.36
CA SER A 368 -27.52 5.35 -6.55
C SER A 368 -28.13 4.64 -5.34
N VAL A 369 -28.23 5.34 -4.22
CA VAL A 369 -28.86 4.84 -3.00
C VAL A 369 -30.36 5.13 -3.03
N THR A 370 -31.18 4.09 -2.88
CA THR A 370 -32.65 4.27 -2.75
C THR A 370 -33.01 4.78 -1.36
N ARG A 371 -34.18 5.41 -1.22
CA ARG A 371 -34.68 5.89 0.08
C ARG A 371 -34.83 4.75 1.08
N ALA A 372 -35.25 3.56 0.66
CA ALA A 372 -35.29 2.37 1.52
C ALA A 372 -33.90 1.97 2.06
N GLN A 373 -32.87 1.98 1.20
CA GLN A 373 -31.49 1.70 1.63
C GLN A 373 -30.96 2.80 2.56
N MET A 374 -31.26 4.07 2.26
CA MET A 374 -30.89 5.21 3.08
C MET A 374 -31.44 5.09 4.51
N ALA A 375 -32.68 4.61 4.70
CA ALA A 375 -33.24 4.41 6.04
C ALA A 375 -32.35 3.49 6.88
N ILE A 376 -31.94 2.34 6.32
CA ILE A 376 -31.05 1.40 7.01
C ILE A 376 -29.69 2.06 7.32
N PHE A 377 -29.13 2.77 6.35
CA PHE A 377 -27.84 3.45 6.50
C PHE A 377 -27.84 4.48 7.63
N ILE A 378 -28.86 5.33 7.70
CA ILE A 378 -28.96 6.37 8.74
C ILE A 378 -29.21 5.73 10.10
N GLU A 379 -30.16 4.80 10.20
CA GLU A 379 -30.52 4.13 11.45
C GLU A 379 -29.34 3.41 12.07
N ARG A 380 -28.59 2.64 11.26
CA ARG A 380 -27.36 1.99 11.74
C ARG A 380 -26.25 3.00 12.02
N GLY A 381 -26.14 4.05 11.21
CA GLY A 381 -25.12 5.08 11.40
C GLY A 381 -25.25 5.81 12.74
N MET A 382 -26.48 6.11 13.16
CA MET A 382 -26.73 6.82 14.42
C MET A 382 -26.86 5.91 15.65
N ASN A 383 -27.33 4.67 15.48
CA ASN A 383 -27.58 3.73 16.60
C ASN A 383 -26.54 2.60 16.72
N GLY A 384 -25.64 2.44 15.75
CA GLY A 384 -24.64 1.37 15.69
C GLY A 384 -25.10 0.12 14.91
N SER A 385 -24.15 -0.75 14.57
CA SER A 385 -24.36 -1.93 13.71
C SER A 385 -25.30 -3.00 14.28
N ALA A 386 -25.38 -3.10 15.61
CA ALA A 386 -26.24 -4.05 16.29
C ALA A 386 -27.71 -3.59 16.40
N PHE A 387 -28.01 -2.35 16.00
CA PHE A 387 -29.36 -1.82 16.08
C PHE A 387 -30.32 -2.59 15.17
N SER A 388 -31.49 -2.90 15.71
CA SER A 388 -32.61 -3.47 14.96
C SER A 388 -33.88 -2.73 15.37
N PRO A 389 -34.61 -2.10 14.43
CA PRO A 389 -35.85 -1.42 14.74
C PRO A 389 -36.95 -2.42 15.16
N PRO A 390 -38.00 -1.96 15.88
CA PRO A 390 -39.18 -2.76 16.17
C PRO A 390 -39.87 -3.27 14.88
N PRO A 391 -40.60 -4.40 14.94
CA PRO A 391 -41.36 -4.89 13.81
C PRO A 391 -42.33 -3.85 13.24
N ALA A 392 -42.37 -3.72 11.91
CA ALA A 392 -43.27 -2.79 11.23
C ALA A 392 -44.74 -3.21 11.37
N ASN A 393 -45.61 -2.22 11.48
CA ASN A 393 -47.06 -2.45 11.41
C ASN A 393 -47.66 -2.12 10.03
N GLY A 394 -46.89 -1.46 9.16
CA GLY A 394 -47.28 -1.11 7.78
C GLY A 394 -48.31 0.01 7.69
N THR A 395 -48.40 0.87 8.72
CA THR A 395 -49.47 1.89 8.80
C THR A 395 -48.96 3.34 8.67
N VAL A 396 -47.64 3.56 8.70
CA VAL A 396 -47.05 4.91 8.65
C VAL A 396 -47.12 5.51 7.24
N PHE A 397 -46.83 4.72 6.21
CA PHE A 397 -46.87 5.16 4.81
C PHE A 397 -47.68 4.18 3.96
N GLY A 398 -48.55 4.70 3.10
CA GLY A 398 -49.48 3.89 2.30
C GLY A 398 -48.81 3.02 1.23
N ASP A 399 -47.58 3.33 0.84
CA ASP A 399 -46.76 2.60 -0.14
C ASP A 399 -45.70 1.70 0.51
N VAL A 400 -45.70 1.58 1.84
CA VAL A 400 -44.76 0.71 2.58
C VAL A 400 -45.57 -0.29 3.43
N PRO A 401 -46.03 -1.40 2.84
CA PRO A 401 -46.70 -2.45 3.61
C PRO A 401 -45.73 -3.08 4.62
N ALA A 402 -46.25 -3.69 5.68
CA ALA A 402 -45.44 -4.35 6.72
C ALA A 402 -44.52 -5.47 6.17
N THR A 403 -44.84 -6.02 4.99
CA THR A 403 -44.05 -7.05 4.30
C THR A 403 -42.89 -6.47 3.48
N HIS A 404 -42.80 -5.15 3.31
CA HIS A 404 -41.68 -4.53 2.60
C HIS A 404 -40.40 -4.73 3.41
N TRP A 405 -39.31 -5.15 2.74
CA TRP A 405 -38.05 -5.54 3.38
C TRP A 405 -37.41 -4.44 4.26
N ALA A 406 -37.66 -3.18 3.92
CA ALA A 406 -37.21 -2.01 4.69
C ALA A 406 -38.28 -1.40 5.61
N ALA A 407 -39.48 -1.99 5.74
CA ALA A 407 -40.60 -1.35 6.44
C ALA A 407 -40.26 -0.92 7.87
N ALA A 408 -39.64 -1.81 8.65
CA ALA A 408 -39.29 -1.53 10.05
C ALA A 408 -38.30 -0.36 10.17
N TRP A 409 -37.33 -0.29 9.28
CA TRP A 409 -36.33 0.79 9.22
C TRP A 409 -36.95 2.12 8.80
N ILE A 410 -37.88 2.08 7.83
CA ILE A 410 -38.58 3.27 7.35
C ILE A 410 -39.52 3.83 8.43
N GLU A 411 -40.24 2.97 9.14
CA GLU A 411 -41.10 3.38 10.26
C GLU A 411 -40.28 3.94 11.42
N GLN A 412 -39.15 3.32 11.75
CA GLN A 412 -38.23 3.84 12.76
C GLN A 412 -37.69 5.22 12.38
N LEU A 413 -37.24 5.42 11.13
CA LEU A 413 -36.76 6.71 10.65
C LEU A 413 -37.83 7.81 10.72
N ALA A 414 -39.11 7.44 10.54
CA ALA A 414 -40.24 8.34 10.69
C ALA A 414 -40.53 8.64 12.17
N ASN A 415 -40.46 7.64 13.04
CA ASN A 415 -40.63 7.79 14.49
C ASN A 415 -39.55 8.69 15.10
N ASP A 416 -38.31 8.59 14.58
CA ASP A 416 -37.20 9.46 14.97
C ASP A 416 -37.30 10.87 14.38
N GLY A 417 -38.38 11.16 13.62
CA GLY A 417 -38.70 12.48 13.08
C GLY A 417 -37.74 12.96 11.98
N ILE A 418 -36.97 12.04 11.40
CA ILE A 418 -35.98 12.33 10.35
C ILE A 418 -36.67 12.48 8.99
N THR A 419 -37.73 11.71 8.73
CA THR A 419 -38.51 11.75 7.46
C THR A 419 -40.00 11.98 7.69
N SER A 420 -40.65 12.66 6.74
CA SER A 420 -42.13 12.76 6.65
C SER A 420 -42.67 12.14 5.36
N GLY A 421 -41.83 11.40 4.63
CA GLY A 421 -42.17 10.81 3.34
C GLY A 421 -41.91 11.76 2.15
N CYS A 422 -42.46 11.39 1.00
CA CYS A 422 -42.36 12.15 -0.26
C CYS A 422 -43.64 12.95 -0.59
N GLY A 423 -44.66 12.89 0.27
CA GLY A 423 -45.94 13.56 0.09
C GLY A 423 -47.12 12.59 0.06
N THR A 424 -48.34 13.10 0.30
CA THR A 424 -49.62 12.35 0.23
C THR A 424 -49.66 11.03 1.02
N GLY A 425 -48.92 10.94 2.13
CA GLY A 425 -48.84 9.72 2.95
C GLY A 425 -47.94 8.62 2.38
N SER A 426 -47.09 8.91 1.39
CA SER A 426 -46.15 7.97 0.77
C SER A 426 -44.71 8.23 1.20
N TYR A 427 -43.88 7.19 1.20
CA TYR A 427 -42.43 7.26 1.48
C TYR A 427 -41.56 7.29 0.22
N CYS A 428 -42.03 6.68 -0.88
CA CYS A 428 -41.31 6.46 -2.12
C CYS A 428 -40.03 5.62 -1.95
N PRO A 429 -40.10 4.36 -1.46
CA PRO A 429 -38.94 3.57 -1.04
C PRO A 429 -37.91 3.30 -2.15
N ASP A 430 -38.36 3.13 -3.40
CA ASP A 430 -37.51 2.76 -4.54
C ASP A 430 -36.90 3.96 -5.26
N GLN A 431 -37.32 5.18 -4.91
CA GLN A 431 -36.74 6.39 -5.50
C GLN A 431 -35.34 6.66 -4.93
N PRO A 432 -34.37 7.11 -5.74
CA PRO A 432 -33.09 7.58 -5.24
C PRO A 432 -33.25 8.76 -4.27
N VAL A 433 -32.42 8.82 -3.24
CA VAL A 433 -32.34 10.03 -2.38
C VAL A 433 -31.47 11.08 -3.06
N THR A 434 -31.93 12.34 -3.09
CA THR A 434 -31.13 13.46 -3.61
C THR A 434 -30.17 14.00 -2.57
N ARG A 435 -29.09 14.66 -3.01
CA ARG A 435 -28.11 15.28 -2.12
C ARG A 435 -28.75 16.34 -1.20
N ALA A 436 -29.67 17.15 -1.71
CA ALA A 436 -30.40 18.12 -0.90
C ALA A 436 -31.24 17.48 0.21
N GLN A 437 -31.93 16.37 -0.10
CA GLN A 437 -32.66 15.62 0.91
C GLN A 437 -31.72 15.01 1.96
N MET A 438 -30.59 14.46 1.50
CA MET A 438 -29.60 13.84 2.39
C MET A 438 -29.02 14.83 3.41
N ALA A 439 -28.80 16.09 3.02
CA ALA A 439 -28.35 17.14 3.94
C ALA A 439 -29.30 17.32 5.14
N ILE A 440 -30.62 17.27 4.90
CA ILE A 440 -31.61 17.34 5.97
C ILE A 440 -31.55 16.10 6.84
N PHE A 441 -31.53 14.93 6.22
CA PHE A 441 -31.62 13.67 6.96
C PHE A 441 -30.39 13.44 7.85
N LEU A 442 -29.18 13.74 7.38
CA LEU A 442 -27.95 13.62 8.18
C LEU A 442 -27.96 14.56 9.38
N LEU A 443 -28.31 15.83 9.18
CA LEU A 443 -28.29 16.81 10.26
C LEU A 443 -29.40 16.55 11.29
N LYS A 444 -30.58 16.08 10.86
CA LYS A 444 -31.61 15.62 11.79
C LYS A 444 -31.20 14.35 12.53
N ALA A 445 -30.56 13.40 11.87
CA ALA A 445 -30.07 12.20 12.54
C ALA A 445 -28.98 12.55 13.57
N LYS A 446 -28.10 13.51 13.25
CA LYS A 446 -27.00 13.94 14.14
C LYS A 446 -27.47 14.77 15.33
N TYR A 447 -28.43 15.66 15.14
CA TYR A 447 -28.83 16.65 16.15
C TYR A 447 -30.25 16.47 16.72
N GLY A 448 -31.01 15.52 16.19
CA GLY A 448 -32.39 15.24 16.57
C GLY A 448 -33.44 15.91 15.66
N SER A 449 -34.68 15.43 15.77
CA SER A 449 -35.80 15.81 14.89
C SER A 449 -36.17 17.30 14.89
N GLY A 450 -35.92 17.98 16.03
CA GLY A 450 -36.18 19.41 16.21
C GLY A 450 -35.06 20.34 15.72
N TYR A 451 -33.97 19.79 15.20
CA TYR A 451 -32.85 20.61 14.73
C TYR A 451 -33.25 21.50 13.56
N LEU A 452 -32.80 22.75 13.60
CA LEU A 452 -32.88 23.71 12.50
C LEU A 452 -31.50 24.35 12.32
N PRO A 453 -30.93 24.33 11.10
CA PRO A 453 -29.64 24.96 10.86
C PRO A 453 -29.73 26.49 10.97
N PRO A 454 -28.59 27.18 11.24
CA PRO A 454 -28.52 28.63 11.16
C PRO A 454 -29.01 29.16 9.80
N VAL A 455 -29.58 30.37 9.80
CA VAL A 455 -30.03 31.02 8.57
C VAL A 455 -28.88 31.16 7.57
N VAL A 456 -29.18 30.96 6.28
CA VAL A 456 -28.16 30.90 5.21
C VAL A 456 -27.36 32.20 5.09
N GLY A 457 -27.95 33.36 5.39
CA GLY A 457 -27.30 34.67 5.24
C GLY A 457 -27.10 35.06 3.77
N ALA A 458 -26.00 35.74 3.47
CA ALA A 458 -25.74 36.29 2.13
C ALA A 458 -25.37 35.24 1.06
N SER A 459 -24.88 34.06 1.47
CA SER A 459 -24.47 32.99 0.56
C SER A 459 -24.57 31.62 1.24
N SER A 460 -24.97 30.62 0.44
CA SER A 460 -24.96 29.19 0.82
C SER A 460 -23.55 28.58 0.81
N GLY A 461 -22.61 29.22 0.12
CA GLY A 461 -21.27 28.68 -0.15
C GLY A 461 -21.14 27.88 -1.45
N PHE A 462 -22.24 27.66 -2.20
CA PHE A 462 -22.23 26.93 -3.46
C PHE A 462 -22.91 27.73 -4.58
N ALA A 463 -22.32 27.72 -5.78
CA ALA A 463 -22.79 28.54 -6.89
C ALA A 463 -24.16 28.11 -7.44
N ASP A 464 -24.50 26.83 -7.31
CA ASP A 464 -25.76 26.23 -7.76
C ASP A 464 -26.82 26.08 -6.65
N VAL A 465 -26.59 26.66 -5.47
CA VAL A 465 -27.54 26.66 -4.37
C VAL A 465 -27.89 28.11 -4.00
N PRO A 466 -28.93 28.71 -4.62
CA PRO A 466 -29.42 30.02 -4.23
C PRO A 466 -29.82 30.06 -2.75
N THR A 467 -29.69 31.23 -2.09
CA THR A 467 -30.10 31.38 -0.68
C THR A 467 -31.59 31.14 -0.45
N SER A 468 -32.42 31.23 -1.49
CA SER A 468 -33.84 30.88 -1.48
C SER A 468 -34.13 29.39 -1.71
N TYR A 469 -33.13 28.58 -2.04
CA TYR A 469 -33.32 27.13 -2.23
C TYR A 469 -33.73 26.50 -0.91
N TRP A 470 -34.75 25.63 -0.93
CA TRP A 470 -35.40 25.09 0.27
C TRP A 470 -34.44 24.37 1.23
N ALA A 471 -33.37 23.77 0.70
CA ALA A 471 -32.33 23.09 1.49
C ALA A 471 -31.07 23.95 1.74
N ALA A 472 -31.04 25.24 1.34
CA ALA A 472 -29.81 26.03 1.33
C ALA A 472 -29.13 26.13 2.71
N ALA A 473 -29.91 26.35 3.77
CA ALA A 473 -29.38 26.42 5.14
C ALA A 473 -28.79 25.08 5.61
N TRP A 474 -29.45 23.96 5.25
CA TRP A 474 -28.99 22.61 5.58
C TRP A 474 -27.70 22.25 4.84
N ILE A 475 -27.64 22.55 3.55
CA ILE A 475 -26.46 22.32 2.71
C ILE A 475 -25.26 23.13 3.23
N LYS A 476 -25.49 24.41 3.58
CA LYS A 476 -24.47 25.27 4.16
C LYS A 476 -23.94 24.71 5.47
N GLN A 477 -24.83 24.26 6.36
CA GLN A 477 -24.43 23.66 7.63
C GLN A 477 -23.64 22.36 7.43
N LEU A 478 -24.06 21.50 6.50
CA LEU A 478 -23.35 20.26 6.16
C LEU A 478 -21.91 20.55 5.69
N ALA A 479 -21.72 21.62 4.91
CA ALA A 479 -20.40 22.07 4.45
C ALA A 479 -19.58 22.69 5.60
N ALA A 480 -20.22 23.48 6.48
CA ALA A 480 -19.57 24.07 7.65
C ALA A 480 -19.03 23.02 8.63
N GLU A 481 -19.66 21.84 8.71
CA GLU A 481 -19.20 20.70 9.50
C GLU A 481 -18.16 19.83 8.77
N GLY A 482 -17.73 20.20 7.57
CA GLY A 482 -16.77 19.45 6.80
C GLY A 482 -17.31 18.12 6.25
N ILE A 483 -18.61 17.87 6.33
CA ILE A 483 -19.23 16.61 5.86
C ILE A 483 -19.23 16.56 4.32
N THR A 484 -19.30 17.70 3.64
CA THR A 484 -19.31 17.82 2.17
C THR A 484 -18.42 18.95 1.68
N SER A 485 -17.71 18.75 0.57
CA SER A 485 -17.01 19.79 -0.19
C SER A 485 -17.73 20.20 -1.48
N GLY A 486 -18.86 19.56 -1.80
CA GLY A 486 -19.58 19.76 -3.06
C GLY A 486 -19.33 18.62 -4.06
N CYS A 487 -19.71 18.83 -5.32
CA CYS A 487 -19.51 17.86 -6.40
C CYS A 487 -18.33 18.26 -7.30
N SER A 488 -18.26 19.50 -7.78
CA SER A 488 -17.14 20.05 -8.56
C SER A 488 -17.32 21.56 -8.78
N ALA A 489 -16.24 22.28 -9.09
CA ALA A 489 -16.28 23.69 -9.52
C ALA A 489 -17.08 24.65 -8.62
N GLY A 490 -17.06 24.44 -7.29
CA GLY A 490 -17.82 25.26 -6.33
C GLY A 490 -19.34 24.99 -6.29
N ASN A 491 -19.80 23.89 -6.92
CA ASN A 491 -21.19 23.46 -6.91
C ASN A 491 -21.46 22.36 -5.88
N TYR A 492 -22.70 22.28 -5.38
CA TYR A 492 -23.18 21.23 -4.49
C TYR A 492 -23.88 20.09 -5.23
N CYS A 493 -24.48 20.35 -6.39
CA CYS A 493 -25.33 19.45 -7.16
C CYS A 493 -26.56 18.93 -6.36
N PRO A 494 -27.46 19.83 -5.88
CA PRO A 494 -28.49 19.46 -4.90
C PRO A 494 -29.50 18.41 -5.39
N ASP A 495 -29.82 18.40 -6.67
CA ASP A 495 -30.84 17.53 -7.26
C ASP A 495 -30.27 16.19 -7.76
N GLN A 496 -28.95 16.00 -7.72
CA GLN A 496 -28.34 14.72 -8.08
C GLN A 496 -28.61 13.66 -7.01
N ALA A 497 -28.78 12.42 -7.45
CA ALA A 497 -28.87 11.26 -6.57
C ALA A 497 -27.54 11.01 -5.84
N VAL A 498 -27.62 10.56 -4.59
CA VAL A 498 -26.46 10.17 -3.80
C VAL A 498 -25.97 8.80 -4.25
N SER A 499 -24.71 8.69 -4.67
CA SER A 499 -24.08 7.38 -4.92
C SER A 499 -23.71 6.67 -3.63
N ARG A 500 -23.52 5.35 -3.67
CA ARG A 500 -23.08 4.57 -2.51
C ARG A 500 -21.73 5.06 -1.97
N ALA A 501 -20.79 5.39 -2.85
CA ALA A 501 -19.51 5.98 -2.45
C ALA A 501 -19.69 7.31 -1.70
N GLN A 502 -20.57 8.20 -2.17
CA GLN A 502 -20.89 9.45 -1.46
C GLN A 502 -21.58 9.19 -0.12
N MET A 503 -22.46 8.19 -0.05
CA MET A 503 -23.12 7.78 1.20
C MET A 503 -22.09 7.35 2.25
N ALA A 504 -21.03 6.62 1.87
CA ALA A 504 -19.96 6.25 2.78
C ALA A 504 -19.28 7.47 3.40
N VAL A 505 -18.86 8.44 2.57
CA VAL A 505 -18.28 9.70 3.05
C VAL A 505 -19.23 10.42 4.01
N PHE A 506 -20.49 10.56 3.62
CA PHE A 506 -21.48 11.26 4.42
C PHE A 506 -21.68 10.63 5.79
N LEU A 507 -21.89 9.32 5.88
CA LEU A 507 -22.12 8.65 7.15
C LEU A 507 -20.90 8.66 8.04
N VAL A 508 -19.72 8.32 7.49
CA VAL A 508 -18.47 8.28 8.26
C VAL A 508 -18.14 9.66 8.83
N ARG A 509 -18.28 10.73 8.04
CA ARG A 509 -18.05 12.10 8.54
C ARG A 509 -19.13 12.58 9.50
N THR A 510 -20.40 12.24 9.26
CA THR A 510 -21.51 12.71 10.11
C THR A 510 -21.43 12.11 11.51
N PHE A 511 -21.17 10.80 11.60
CA PHE A 511 -21.18 10.04 12.85
C PHE A 511 -19.79 9.72 13.41
N ASN A 512 -18.73 10.22 12.76
CA ASN A 512 -17.34 9.97 13.14
C ASN A 512 -17.04 8.47 13.35
N LEU A 513 -17.48 7.66 12.40
CA LEU A 513 -17.29 6.21 12.41
C LEU A 513 -15.80 5.89 12.33
N PRO A 514 -15.26 4.91 13.09
CA PRO A 514 -13.83 4.61 13.13
C PRO A 514 -13.25 4.32 11.75
#